data_AF-A0A9E5EJX4-F1
#
_entry.id   AF-A0A9E5EJX4-F1
#
_cell.length_a   1.000
_cell.length_b   1.000
_cell.length_c   1.000
_cell.angle_alpha   90.00
_cell.angle_beta   90.00
_cell.angle_gamma   90.00
#
_symmetry.space_group_name_H-M   'P 1'
#
loop_
_entity.id
_entity.type
_entity.pdbx_description
1 polymer ?
#
loop_
_entity_poly.entity_id
_entity_poly.type
_entity_poly.pdbx_seq_one_letter_code
_entity_poly.pdbx_strand_id
1 'polypeptide(L)'
;MADDVKVSWPLGPGVKVVKSGPVGLYALSKPGGVRSQPKEGGKDPGALLTCSYSLKDEAYHIPPDKGGGKVWLLHRLDAGTSGVILVSDQEKTAEEVK
;
A
#
# COMPACT_ATOMS: atom_id res chain seq x y z
N MET A 1 -1.96 -17.32 -15.69
CA MET A 1 -1.68 -15.90 -15.96
C MET A 1 -2.41 -15.12 -14.89
N ALA A 2 -1.73 -14.30 -14.09
CA ALA A 2 -2.41 -13.46 -13.11
C ALA A 2 -3.12 -12.36 -13.89
N ASP A 3 -4.43 -12.20 -13.67
CA ASP A 3 -5.18 -11.08 -14.25
C ASP A 3 -4.51 -9.77 -13.83
N ASP A 4 -4.29 -8.89 -14.79
CA ASP A 4 -3.58 -7.63 -14.56
C ASP A 4 -4.49 -6.71 -13.75
N VAL A 5 -4.27 -6.67 -12.43
CA VAL A 5 -5.04 -5.85 -11.50
C VAL A 5 -4.63 -4.39 -11.69
N LYS A 6 -5.49 -3.62 -12.35
CA LYS A 6 -5.20 -2.24 -12.72
C LYS A 6 -5.70 -1.27 -11.65
N VAL A 7 -4.86 -0.98 -10.67
CA VAL A 7 -5.03 0.19 -9.78
C VAL A 7 -4.22 1.37 -10.32
N SER A 8 -4.72 2.59 -10.08
CA SER A 8 -4.04 3.84 -10.47
C SER A 8 -3.15 4.43 -9.36
N TRP A 9 -2.91 3.66 -8.29
CA TRP A 9 -2.21 4.13 -7.10
C TRP A 9 -0.79 4.62 -7.41
N PRO A 10 -0.27 5.60 -6.64
CA PRO A 10 1.07 6.13 -6.83
C PRO A 10 2.12 5.20 -6.19
N LEU A 11 2.30 4.02 -6.77
CA LEU A 11 3.22 2.98 -6.27
C LEU A 11 4.66 3.50 -6.12
N GLY A 12 5.34 3.01 -5.08
CA GLY A 12 6.76 3.23 -4.85
C GLY A 12 7.66 2.59 -5.91
N PRO A 13 8.96 2.95 -5.92
CA PRO A 13 9.93 2.40 -6.88
C PRO A 13 9.95 0.87 -6.87
N GLY A 14 9.63 0.26 -8.01
CA GLY A 14 9.63 -1.19 -8.19
C GLY A 14 8.52 -1.96 -7.47
N VAL A 15 7.62 -1.27 -6.75
CA VAL A 15 6.45 -1.89 -6.13
C VAL A 15 5.46 -2.30 -7.22
N LYS A 16 4.91 -3.51 -7.10
CA LYS A 16 3.94 -4.04 -8.07
C LYS A 16 2.73 -4.62 -7.35
N VAL A 17 1.54 -4.43 -7.91
CA VAL A 17 0.38 -5.23 -7.50
C VAL A 17 0.56 -6.64 -8.02
N VAL A 18 0.52 -7.62 -7.12
CA VAL A 18 0.64 -9.04 -7.46
C VAL A 18 -0.74 -9.63 -7.72
N LYS A 19 -1.71 -9.28 -6.86
CA LYS A 19 -3.07 -9.82 -6.91
C LYS A 19 -4.04 -8.94 -6.12
N SER A 20 -5.27 -8.85 -6.60
CA SER A 20 -6.44 -8.43 -5.82
C SER A 20 -7.20 -9.67 -5.37
N GLY A 21 -7.68 -9.60 -4.14
CA GLY A 21 -8.55 -10.58 -3.52
C GLY A 21 -9.96 -10.03 -3.34
N PRO A 22 -10.86 -10.84 -2.77
CA PRO A 22 -12.16 -10.36 -2.34
C PRO A 22 -12.01 -9.26 -1.28
N VAL A 23 -13.10 -8.53 -1.04
CA VAL A 23 -13.24 -7.55 0.06
C VAL A 23 -12.14 -6.48 0.11
N GLY A 24 -11.60 -6.09 -1.04
CA GLY A 24 -10.64 -5.00 -1.12
C GLY A 24 -9.23 -5.35 -0.66
N LEU A 25 -8.90 -6.64 -0.56
CA LEU A 25 -7.56 -7.11 -0.20
C LEU A 25 -6.61 -7.07 -1.41
N TYR A 26 -5.38 -6.58 -1.23
CA TYR A 26 -4.36 -6.59 -2.27
C TYR A 26 -3.03 -7.12 -1.73
N ALA A 27 -2.37 -7.93 -2.54
CA ALA A 27 -0.99 -8.33 -2.34
C ALA A 27 -0.08 -7.46 -3.22
N LEU A 28 0.89 -6.80 -2.61
CA LEU A 28 1.92 -6.03 -3.30
C LEU A 28 3.27 -6.73 -3.16
N SER A 29 4.07 -6.71 -4.23
CA SER A 29 5.49 -7.05 -4.16
C SER A 29 6.26 -5.80 -3.76
N LYS A 30 6.89 -5.84 -2.57
CA LYS A 30 7.74 -4.78 -2.03
C LYS A 30 9.22 -5.15 -2.25
N PRO A 31 9.99 -4.36 -3.01
CA PRO A 31 11.44 -4.53 -3.10
C PRO A 31 12.16 -4.21 -1.78
N GLY A 32 13.37 -4.73 -1.62
CA GLY A 32 14.29 -4.27 -0.58
C GLY A 32 14.66 -2.79 -0.81
N GLY A 33 14.85 -2.04 0.26
CA GLY A 33 15.12 -0.60 0.24
C GLY A 33 13.88 0.29 0.23
N VAL A 34 12.70 -0.25 -0.09
CA VAL A 34 11.41 0.46 -0.02
C VAL A 34 10.87 0.41 1.42
N ARG A 35 10.31 1.49 1.95
CA ARG A 35 9.67 1.50 3.28
C ARG A 35 8.21 1.09 3.19
N SER A 36 7.71 0.34 4.17
CA SER A 36 6.27 -0.01 4.22
C SER A 36 5.38 1.20 4.50
N GLN A 37 5.87 2.15 5.30
CA GLN A 37 5.21 3.43 5.59
C GLN A 37 6.23 4.57 5.46
N PRO A 38 5.80 5.80 5.10
CA PRO A 38 6.65 6.98 5.15
C PRO A 38 7.15 7.27 6.56
N LYS A 39 8.14 8.16 6.67
CA LYS A 39 8.31 8.91 7.93
C LYS A 39 7.08 9.81 8.13
N GLU A 40 6.69 10.00 9.39
CA GLU A 40 5.50 10.76 9.78
C GLU A 40 5.39 12.11 9.07
N GLY A 41 4.18 12.47 8.63
CA GLY A 41 3.83 13.80 8.13
C GLY A 41 4.18 14.08 6.65
N GLY A 42 4.71 13.13 5.89
CA GLY A 42 5.24 13.41 4.55
C GLY A 42 4.81 12.46 3.43
N LYS A 43 4.87 12.98 2.19
CA LYS A 43 5.06 12.15 0.99
C LYS A 43 6.49 11.62 1.01
N ASP A 44 6.67 10.36 0.64
CA ASP A 44 7.98 9.72 0.66
C ASP A 44 8.22 8.96 -0.65
N PRO A 45 9.17 9.41 -1.50
CA PRO A 45 9.47 8.76 -2.77
C PRO A 45 10.06 7.35 -2.60
N GLY A 46 10.52 6.98 -1.39
CA GLY A 46 11.06 5.66 -1.06
C GLY A 46 10.08 4.75 -0.30
N ALA A 47 8.80 5.11 -0.20
CA ALA A 47 7.78 4.31 0.49
C ALA A 47 6.94 3.45 -0.47
N LEU A 48 6.14 2.55 0.10
CA LEU A 48 5.30 1.59 -0.62
C LEU A 48 4.35 2.28 -1.61
N LEU A 49 3.72 3.38 -1.15
CA LEU A 49 3.05 4.37 -1.97
C LEU A 49 3.72 5.73 -1.73
N THR A 50 3.79 6.56 -2.78
CA THR A 50 4.50 7.85 -2.79
C THR A 50 3.60 9.05 -2.42
N CYS A 51 2.43 8.78 -1.86
CA CYS A 51 1.48 9.77 -1.36
C CYS A 51 1.56 9.94 0.16
N SER A 52 0.70 10.81 0.71
CA SER A 52 0.62 11.05 2.14
C SER A 52 0.15 9.82 2.91
N TYR A 53 0.66 9.68 4.14
CA TYR A 53 0.26 8.65 5.08
C TYR A 53 -0.19 9.28 6.40
N SER A 54 -1.31 8.82 6.92
CA SER A 54 -1.84 9.21 8.24
C SER A 54 -1.45 8.15 9.25
N LEU A 55 -0.65 8.52 10.28
CA LEU A 55 -0.38 7.62 11.40
C LEU A 55 -1.66 7.32 12.20
N LYS A 56 -2.58 8.29 12.29
CA LYS A 56 -3.85 8.12 13.00
C LYS A 56 -4.74 7.07 12.33
N ASP A 57 -4.81 7.09 11.00
CA ASP A 57 -5.63 6.14 10.25
C ASP A 57 -4.88 4.85 9.91
N GLU A 58 -3.56 4.85 10.11
CA GLU A 58 -2.61 3.85 9.63
C GLU A 58 -2.83 3.50 8.14
N ALA A 59 -3.02 4.55 7.35
CA ALA A 59 -3.41 4.44 5.94
C ALA A 59 -2.74 5.50 5.07
N TYR A 60 -2.47 5.11 3.83
CA TYR A 60 -2.18 6.03 2.75
C TYR A 60 -3.45 6.73 2.29
N HIS A 61 -3.36 8.03 2.03
CA HIS A 61 -4.44 8.80 1.40
C HIS A 61 -4.12 8.95 -0.08
N ILE A 62 -4.93 8.31 -0.92
CA ILE A 62 -4.69 8.25 -2.35
C ILE A 62 -5.23 9.53 -3.00
N PRO A 63 -4.43 10.22 -3.82
CA PRO A 63 -4.91 11.38 -4.57
C PRO A 63 -6.11 11.06 -5.46
N PRO A 64 -7.08 11.98 -5.64
CA PRO A 64 -8.24 11.75 -6.50
C PRO A 64 -7.88 11.37 -7.94
N ASP A 65 -6.80 11.93 -8.50
CA ASP A 65 -6.29 11.63 -9.84
C ASP A 65 -5.56 10.27 -9.93
N LYS A 66 -5.40 9.58 -8.79
CA LYS A 66 -4.75 8.27 -8.65
C LYS A 66 -5.68 7.19 -8.09
N GLY A 67 -7.00 7.43 -8.13
CA GLY A 67 -8.02 6.47 -7.71
C GLY A 67 -8.77 6.88 -6.44
N GLY A 68 -8.26 7.87 -5.70
CA GLY A 68 -8.91 8.40 -4.50
C GLY A 68 -9.02 7.40 -3.35
N GLY A 69 -9.58 7.85 -2.23
CA GLY A 69 -9.82 7.02 -1.05
C GLY A 69 -8.58 6.77 -0.20
N LYS A 70 -8.59 5.66 0.54
CA LYS A 70 -7.52 5.25 1.45
C LYS A 70 -7.04 3.84 1.13
N VAL A 71 -5.77 3.58 1.44
CA VAL A 71 -5.17 2.24 1.40
C VAL A 71 -4.51 1.96 2.73
N TRP A 72 -5.06 1.03 3.49
CA TRP A 72 -4.57 0.64 4.81
C TRP A 72 -3.47 -0.40 4.69
N LEU A 73 -2.40 -0.23 5.47
CA LEU A 73 -1.40 -1.27 5.67
C LEU A 73 -1.96 -2.32 6.63
N LEU A 74 -1.91 -3.61 6.27
CA LEU A 74 -2.36 -4.70 7.15
C LEU A 74 -1.21 -5.24 8.01
N HIS A 75 0.02 -5.12 7.52
CA HIS A 75 1.24 -5.40 8.26
C HIS A 75 2.40 -4.61 7.65
N ARG A 76 3.58 -4.70 8.27
CA ARG A 76 4.79 -4.01 7.82
C ARG A 76 5.90 -5.01 7.54
N LEU A 77 6.73 -4.65 6.58
CA LEU A 77 8.07 -5.21 6.37
C LEU A 77 9.10 -4.11 6.64
N ASP A 78 10.24 -4.49 7.22
CA ASP A 78 11.38 -3.57 7.35
C ASP A 78 11.86 -3.09 5.99
N ALA A 79 12.55 -1.94 5.98
CA ALA A 79 13.00 -1.31 4.74
C ALA A 79 13.90 -2.25 3.93
N GLY A 80 14.83 -2.96 4.59
CA GLY A 80 15.73 -3.93 3.96
C GLY A 80 15.05 -5.22 3.50
N THR A 81 13.81 -5.49 3.92
CA THR A 81 13.11 -6.75 3.64
C THR A 81 12.29 -6.64 2.36
N SER A 82 12.57 -7.51 1.40
CA SER A 82 11.73 -7.72 0.22
C SER A 82 10.68 -8.79 0.47
N GLY A 83 9.52 -8.70 -0.16
CA GLY A 83 8.50 -9.75 -0.05
C GLY A 83 7.10 -9.28 -0.41
N VAL A 84 6.12 -10.13 -0.09
CA VAL A 84 4.70 -9.78 -0.21
C VAL A 84 4.28 -8.97 1.01
N ILE A 85 3.62 -7.85 0.76
CA ILE A 85 2.94 -7.05 1.77
C ILE A 85 1.47 -6.91 1.40
N LEU A 86 0.60 -7.08 2.39
CA LEU A 86 -0.85 -6.99 2.22
C LEU A 86 -1.36 -5.60 2.60
N VAL A 87 -2.25 -5.08 1.76
CA VAL A 87 -2.97 -3.81 1.97
C VAL A 87 -4.46 -4.01 1.71
N SER A 88 -5.27 -3.09 2.23
CA SER A 88 -6.71 -3.05 1.94
C SER A 88 -7.13 -1.67 1.43
N ASP A 89 -8.09 -1.60 0.51
CA ASP A 89 -8.80 -0.36 0.15
C ASP A 89 -10.17 -0.23 0.83
N GLN A 90 -10.49 -1.15 1.74
CA GLN A 90 -11.68 -1.13 2.60
C GLN A 90 -11.28 -1.08 4.07
N GLU A 91 -11.86 -0.12 4.79
CA GLU A 91 -11.63 0.08 6.22
C GLU A 91 -12.03 -1.16 7.03
N LYS A 92 -13.23 -1.69 6.78
CA LYS A 92 -13.74 -2.89 7.46
C LYS A 92 -12.80 -4.09 7.33
N THR A 93 -12.25 -4.34 6.14
CA THR A 93 -11.28 -5.41 5.93
C THR A 93 -9.96 -5.14 6.66
N ALA A 94 -9.55 -3.88 6.75
CA ALA A 94 -8.36 -3.51 7.52
C ALA A 94 -8.56 -3.72 9.03
N GLU A 95 -9.74 -3.41 9.55
CA GLU A 95 -10.10 -3.61 10.96
C GLU A 95 -10.15 -5.10 11.34
N GLU A 96 -10.68 -5.96 10.48
CA GLU A 96 -10.83 -7.40 10.76
C GLU A 96 -9.51 -8.19 10.72
N VAL A 97 -8.51 -7.69 9.98
CA VAL A 97 -7.21 -8.38 9.80
C VAL A 97 -6.16 -7.91 10.82
N LYS A 98 -6.31 -6.71 11.38
CA LYS A 98 -5.34 -6.09 12.29
C LYS A 98 -5.43 -6.60 13.73
#